data_AF-A0A151QUQ5-F1
#
_entry.id   AF-A0A151QUQ5-F1
#
_cell.length_a   1.000
_cell.length_b   1.000
_cell.length_c   1.000
_cell.angle_alpha   90.00
_cell.angle_beta   90.00
_cell.angle_gamma   90.00
#
_symmetry.space_group_name_H-M   'P 1'
#
loop_
_entity.id
_entity.type
_entity.pdbx_description
1 polymer ?
#
loop_
_entity_poly.entity_id
_entity_poly.type
_entity_poly.pdbx_seq_one_letter_code
_entity_poly.pdbx_strand_id
1 'polypeptide(L)' 'MMEANTKIIALNGTNYHLWKGKMKDLLFVKKMHFPIFATQKLDSMSEEDWDFEYQ' A
#
# COMPACT_ATOMS: atom_id res chain seq x y z
N MET A 1 27.27 5.36 -9.32
CA MET A 1 27.06 3.89 -9.27
C MET A 1 26.22 3.63 -8.05
N MET A 2 24.95 3.23 -8.22
CA MET A 2 24.07 2.85 -7.11
C MET A 2 23.85 1.36 -7.20
N GLU A 3 24.76 0.59 -6.60
CA GLU A 3 24.50 -0.79 -6.21
C GLU A 3 23.66 -0.74 -4.94
N ALA A 4 22.34 -0.70 -5.11
CA ALA A 4 21.42 -1.11 -4.08
C ALA A 4 20.69 -2.32 -4.64
N ASN A 5 20.60 -3.38 -3.85
CA ASN A 5 19.86 -4.61 -4.10
C ASN A 5 18.34 -4.39 -4.24
N THR A 6 17.92 -3.43 -5.07
CA THR A 6 16.55 -3.22 -5.49
C THR A 6 16.30 -4.18 -6.62
N LYS A 7 16.13 -5.48 -6.31
CA LYS A 7 15.46 -6.38 -7.25
C LYS A 7 14.06 -5.81 -7.45
N ILE A 8 13.90 -4.95 -8.46
CA ILE A 8 12.60 -4.53 -8.96
C ILE A 8 11.93 -5.82 -9.41
N ILE A 9 11.01 -6.33 -8.59
CA ILE A 9 10.31 -7.57 -8.91
C ILE A 9 9.36 -7.23 -10.05
N ALA A 10 9.62 -7.76 -11.24
CA ALA A 10 8.74 -7.61 -12.39
C ALA A 10 7.36 -8.21 -12.05
N LEU A 11 6.31 -7.40 -12.26
CA LEU A 11 4.93 -7.81 -12.11
C LEU A 11 4.55 -8.72 -13.29
N ASN A 12 4.83 -10.02 -13.15
CA ASN A 12 4.29 -11.06 -14.01
C ASN A 12 3.29 -11.92 -13.22
N GLY A 13 2.55 -12.80 -13.91
CA GLY A 13 1.53 -13.65 -13.27
C GLY A 13 2.08 -14.51 -12.13
N THR A 14 3.32 -14.99 -12.25
CA THR A 14 3.99 -15.82 -11.23
C THR A 14 4.31 -15.03 -9.95
N ASN A 15 4.71 -13.77 -10.08
CA ASN A 15 5.14 -12.94 -8.94
C ASN A 15 4.02 -12.09 -8.35
N TYR A 16 2.84 -12.05 -8.98
CA TYR A 16 1.70 -11.24 -8.55
C TYR A 16 1.27 -11.56 -7.11
N HIS A 17 1.20 -12.83 -6.73
CA HIS A 17 0.77 -13.22 -5.39
C HIS A 17 1.71 -12.71 -4.29
N LEU A 18 3.03 -12.79 -4.53
CA LEU A 18 4.03 -12.28 -3.59
C LEU A 18 3.94 -10.76 -3.45
N TRP A 19 3.82 -10.05 -4.58
CA TRP A 19 3.68 -8.60 -4.60
C TRP A 19 2.39 -8.13 -3.93
N LYS A 20 1.27 -8.82 -4.20
CA LYS A 20 -0.03 -8.54 -3.59
C LYS A 20 0.03 -8.67 -2.08
N GLY A 21 0.70 -9.70 -1.56
CA GLY A 21 0.93 -9.86 -0.11
C GLY A 21 1.74 -8.68 0.45
N LYS A 22 2.90 -8.38 -0.14
CA LYS A 22 3.76 -7.28 0.31
C LYS A 22 3.08 -5.92 0.29
N MET A 23 2.27 -5.62 -0.73
CA MET A 23 1.48 -4.39 -0.79
C MET A 23 0.42 -4.36 0.30
N LYS A 24 -0.30 -5.46 0.56
CA LYS A 24 -1.26 -5.52 1.67
C LYS A 24 -0.60 -5.26 3.02
N ASP A 25 0.55 -5.85 3.27
CA ASP A 25 1.31 -5.64 4.51
C ASP A 25 1.72 -4.17 4.67
N LEU A 26 2.21 -3.55 3.58
CA LEU A 26 2.60 -2.14 3.57
C LEU A 26 1.43 -1.21 3.89
N LEU A 27 0.27 -1.45 3.25
CA LEU A 27 -0.95 -0.68 3.48
C LEU A 27 -1.47 -0.85 4.92
N PHE A 28 -1.27 -2.02 5.53
CA PHE A 28 -1.65 -2.25 6.91
C PHE A 28 -0.75 -1.48 7.88
N VAL A 29 0.57 -1.58 7.73
CA VAL A 29 1.55 -0.87 8.58
C VAL A 29 1.35 0.65 8.52
N LYS A 30 1.02 1.17 7.34
CA LYS A 30 0.76 2.60 7.14
C LYS A 30 -0.68 3.03 7.47
N LYS A 31 -1.54 2.11 7.93
CA LYS A 31 -2.99 2.31 8.13
C LYS A 31 -3.76 2.80 6.88
N MET A 32 -3.13 2.77 5.70
CA MET A 32 -3.73 3.14 4.41
C MET A 32 -4.71 2.09 3.87
N HIS A 33 -4.81 0.93 4.51
CA HIS A 33 -5.83 -0.07 4.15
C HIS A 33 -7.26 0.45 4.34
N PHE A 34 -7.50 1.39 5.26
CA PHE A 34 -8.81 2.01 5.43
C PHE A 34 -9.23 2.83 4.21
N PRO A 35 -8.49 3.86 3.77
CA PRO A 35 -8.89 4.67 2.62
C PRO A 35 -8.87 3.92 1.29
N ILE A 36 -8.07 2.86 1.16
CA ILE A 36 -7.98 2.09 -0.10
C ILE A 36 -9.09 1.04 -0.23
N PHE A 37 -9.50 0.40 0.87
CA PHE A 37 -10.45 -0.72 0.81
C PHE A 37 -11.85 -0.38 1.34
N ALA A 38 -12.00 0.66 2.16
CA ALA A 38 -13.32 1.04 2.67
C ALA A 38 -14.04 1.94 1.67
N THR A 39 -15.34 1.71 1.49
CA THR A 39 -16.21 2.55 0.66
C THR A 39 -16.57 3.88 1.32
N GLN A 40 -16.37 4.02 2.64
CA GLN A 40 -16.72 5.20 3.42
C GLN A 40 -15.70 5.41 4.54
N LYS A 41 -15.49 6.67 4.93
CA LYS A 41 -14.64 7.03 6.07
C LYS A 41 -15.26 6.54 7.37
N LEU A 42 -14.45 6.00 8.28
CA LEU A 42 -14.87 5.68 9.64
C LEU A 42 -15.03 6.97 10.45
N ASP A 43 -16.10 7.09 11.23
CA ASP A 43 -16.36 8.28 12.06
C ASP A 43 -15.22 8.60 13.05
N SER A 44 -14.48 7.58 13.48
CA SER A 44 -13.34 7.71 14.39
C SER A 44 -12.03 8.12 13.71
N MET A 45 -12.02 8.26 12.39
CA MET A 45 -10.83 8.54 11.59
C MET A 45 -10.78 10.02 11.19
N SER A 46 -9.62 10.66 11.38
CA SER A 46 -9.44 12.06 10.99
C SER A 46 -9.42 12.21 9.46
N GLU A 47 -9.63 13.43 8.97
CA GLU A 47 -9.55 13.71 7.53
C GLU A 47 -8.13 13.46 7.02
N GLU A 48 -7.11 13.81 7.79
CA GLU A 48 -5.69 13.68 7.41
C GLU A 48 -5.24 12.22 7.32
N ASP A 49 -5.71 11.35 8.21
CA ASP A 49 -5.42 9.92 8.15
C ASP A 49 -6.20 9.22 7.02
N TRP A 50 -7.36 9.78 6.65
CA TRP A 50 -8.24 9.27 5.60
C TRP A 50 -7.82 9.72 4.21
N ASP A 51 -7.29 10.93 4.06
CA ASP A 51 -6.91 11.44 2.77
C ASP A 51 -5.72 10.64 2.21
N PHE A 52 -5.95 9.97 1.09
CA PHE A 52 -4.96 9.10 0.46
C PHE A 52 -4.10 9.88 -0.55
N GLU A 53 -4.57 11.03 -1.04
CA GLU A 53 -3.83 11.80 -2.02
C GLU A 53 -2.59 12.45 -1.37
N TYR A 54 -1.48 12.40 -2.11
CA TYR A 54 -0.23 13.02 -1.71
C TYR A 54 -0.31 14.51 -2.05
N GLN A 55 -0.12 15.40 -1.07
CA GLN A 55 0.10 16.83 -1.35
C GLN A 55 1.35 17.06 -2.21
#